data_AF-X8DKB8-F1
#
_entry.id   AF-X8DKB8-F1
#
_cell.length_a   1.000
_cell.length_b   1.000
_cell.length_c   1.000
_cell.angle_alpha   90.00
_cell.angle_beta   90.00
_cell.angle_gamma   90.00
#
_symmetry.space_group_name_H-M   'P 1'
#
loop_
_entity.id
_entity.type
_entity.pdbx_description
1 polymer ?
#
loop_
_entity_poly.entity_id
_entity_poly.type
_entity_poly.pdbx_seq_one_letter_code
_entity_poly.pdbx_strand_id
1 'polypeptide(L)'
;MGEKFNHFLPQALGIKPIIVFLVEHPDLLKWSMVVFTVVEGVTGLCLMAGILTRAMSVSVFLLALGILLGSGWLGTTCLDEWQIGILGISAGLTLFLAGGGRYSLDHVVVEHNCGVAESCWFRWLASGPVDVRRRQVLGGAAAVLIIALCTNQYFHGGLYGPLRNKSVAPIIEVSNARISDRNLRFTVYRTEGVDVYGSFLVGVTVTESETGRAVVVLRPSS
;
A
#
# COMPACT_ATOMS: atom_id res chain seq x y z
N MET A 1 3.40 -3.26 17.23
CA MET A 1 2.80 -2.32 16.25
C MET A 1 3.82 -1.84 15.22
N GLY A 2 5.09 -1.56 15.56
CA GLY A 2 6.12 -1.16 14.60
C GLY A 2 6.62 -2.24 13.63
N GLU A 3 6.52 -3.54 13.98
CA GLU A 3 7.06 -4.62 13.13
C GLU A 3 6.40 -4.72 11.74
N LYS A 4 5.09 -4.46 11.64
CA LYS A 4 4.38 -4.46 10.35
C LYS A 4 4.83 -3.34 9.43
N PHE A 5 5.21 -2.18 9.98
CA PHE A 5 5.72 -1.07 9.18
C PHE A 5 7.13 -1.32 8.66
N ASN A 6 7.91 -2.12 9.37
CA ASN A 6 9.22 -2.56 8.92
C ASN A 6 9.12 -3.37 7.61
N HIS A 7 8.00 -4.09 7.42
CA HIS A 7 7.74 -4.81 6.18
C HIS A 7 7.37 -3.88 5.01
N PHE A 8 7.05 -2.59 5.21
CA PHE A 8 6.80 -1.65 4.10
C PHE A 8 8.08 -1.14 3.43
N LEU A 9 9.20 -1.12 4.16
CA LEU A 9 10.44 -0.42 3.76
C LEU A 9 11.17 -0.95 2.51
N PRO A 10 11.31 -2.27 2.27
CA PRO A 10 12.15 -2.79 1.19
C PRO A 10 11.82 -2.23 -0.20
N GLN A 11 10.55 -2.15 -0.59
CA GLN A 11 10.13 -1.77 -1.95
C GLN A 11 9.05 -0.68 -2.02
N ALA A 12 8.82 0.09 -0.94
CA ALA A 12 7.95 1.27 -1.00
C ALA A 12 8.43 2.27 -2.07
N LEU A 13 7.50 2.79 -2.87
CA LEU A 13 7.81 3.67 -4.00
C LEU A 13 7.64 5.13 -3.57
N GLY A 14 8.74 5.88 -3.46
CA GLY A 14 8.73 7.32 -3.17
C GLY A 14 8.47 7.74 -1.71
N ILE A 15 7.92 6.87 -0.86
CA ILE A 15 7.55 7.21 0.54
C ILE A 15 8.54 6.62 1.58
N LYS A 16 9.59 5.92 1.14
CA LYS A 16 10.63 5.32 2.02
C LYS A 16 11.11 6.22 3.17
N PRO A 17 11.56 7.47 2.95
CA PRO A 17 12.09 8.30 4.04
C PRO A 17 11.05 8.67 5.11
N ILE A 18 9.78 8.82 4.70
CA ILE A 18 8.69 9.13 5.62
C ILE A 18 8.36 7.91 6.49
N ILE A 19 8.39 6.72 5.90
CA ILE A 19 8.15 5.46 6.63
C ILE A 19 9.29 5.20 7.63
N VAL A 20 10.55 5.40 7.22
CA VAL A 20 11.71 5.26 8.13
C VAL A 20 11.57 6.20 9.32
N PHE A 21 11.27 7.48 9.07
CA PHE A 21 11.08 8.48 10.13
C PHE A 21 9.94 8.10 11.09
N LEU A 22 8.81 7.59 10.59
CA LEU A 22 7.72 7.12 11.44
C LEU A 22 8.11 5.88 12.25
N VAL A 23 8.89 4.96 11.69
CA VAL A 23 9.35 3.74 12.39
C VAL A 23 10.34 4.08 13.50
N GLU A 24 11.19 5.07 13.29
CA GLU A 24 12.13 5.58 14.30
C GLU A 24 11.43 6.36 15.44
N HIS A 25 10.19 6.79 15.22
CA HIS A 25 9.39 7.53 16.20
C HIS A 25 8.06 6.81 16.55
N PRO A 26 8.08 5.86 17.51
CA PRO A 26 6.93 5.00 17.81
C PRO A 26 5.68 5.75 18.31
N ASP A 27 5.84 6.89 19.00
CA ASP A 27 4.71 7.72 19.43
C ASP A 27 4.01 8.39 18.24
N LEU A 28 4.78 8.90 17.27
CA LEU A 28 4.25 9.48 16.03
C LEU A 28 3.55 8.42 15.18
N LEU A 29 4.13 7.22 15.07
CA LEU A 29 3.52 6.10 14.34
C LEU A 29 2.13 5.73 14.86
N LYS A 30 1.97 5.66 16.20
CA LYS A 30 0.68 5.35 16.83
C LYS A 30 -0.36 6.39 16.47
N TRP A 31 -0.01 7.68 16.57
CA TRP A 31 -0.92 8.77 16.23
C TRP A 31 -1.27 8.80 14.74
N SER A 32 -0.30 8.58 13.85
CA SER A 32 -0.55 8.50 12.41
C SER A 32 -1.52 7.36 12.05
N MET A 33 -1.40 6.19 12.71
CA MET A 33 -2.33 5.08 12.48
C MET A 33 -3.75 5.42 12.93
N VAL A 34 -3.90 6.02 14.13
CA VAL A 34 -5.21 6.44 14.64
C VAL A 34 -5.84 7.48 13.72
N VAL A 35 -5.07 8.50 13.30
CA VAL A 35 -5.55 9.53 12.37
C VAL A 35 -5.97 8.91 11.05
N PHE A 36 -5.17 8.00 10.48
CA PHE A 36 -5.50 7.32 9.24
C PHE A 36 -6.83 6.55 9.35
N THR A 37 -7.00 5.75 10.41
CA THR A 37 -8.24 5.00 10.64
C THR A 37 -9.46 5.91 10.84
N VAL A 38 -9.30 7.01 11.58
CA VAL A 38 -10.39 7.98 11.79
C VAL A 38 -10.77 8.65 10.47
N VAL A 39 -9.77 9.10 9.68
CA VAL A 39 -9.99 9.72 8.38
C VAL A 39 -10.66 8.75 7.42
N GLU A 40 -10.19 7.51 7.33
CA GLU A 40 -10.79 6.45 6.51
C GLU A 40 -12.25 6.20 6.89
N GLY A 41 -12.54 6.08 8.20
CA GLY A 41 -13.89 5.87 8.71
C GLY A 41 -14.83 7.04 8.41
N VAL A 42 -14.36 8.28 8.60
CA VAL A 42 -15.13 9.50 8.28
C VAL A 42 -15.39 9.59 6.78
N THR A 43 -14.36 9.40 5.95
CA THR A 43 -14.47 9.45 4.49
C THR A 43 -15.46 8.39 3.98
N GLY A 44 -15.38 7.16 4.50
CA GLY A 44 -16.31 6.08 4.14
C GLY A 44 -17.75 6.39 4.53
N LEU A 45 -17.98 6.91 5.74
CA LEU A 45 -19.32 7.27 6.22
C LEU A 45 -19.91 8.45 5.43
N CYS A 46 -19.11 9.47 5.15
CA CYS A 46 -19.54 10.60 4.33
C CYS A 46 -19.86 10.16 2.89
N LEU A 47 -19.11 9.23 2.29
CA LEU A 47 -19.45 8.66 0.98
C LEU A 47 -20.74 7.85 0.99
N MET A 48 -20.93 6.99 2.00
CA MET A 48 -22.17 6.22 2.14
C MET A 48 -23.39 7.13 2.27
N ALA A 49 -23.26 8.24 2.99
CA ALA A 49 -24.30 9.24 3.14
C ALA A 49 -24.43 10.20 1.94
N GLY A 50 -23.43 10.25 1.05
CA GLY A 50 -23.37 11.19 -0.06
C GLY A 50 -23.21 12.65 0.39
N ILE A 51 -22.33 12.89 1.37
CA ILE A 51 -21.98 14.22 1.91
C ILE A 51 -20.63 14.64 1.33
N LEU A 52 -20.57 15.84 0.74
CA LEU A 52 -19.38 16.43 0.11
C LEU A 52 -18.69 15.42 -0.82
N THR A 53 -19.48 14.83 -1.73
CA THR A 53 -19.11 13.63 -2.49
C THR A 53 -17.80 13.80 -3.26
N ARG A 54 -17.50 15.00 -3.79
CA ARG A 54 -16.23 15.26 -4.48
C ARG A 54 -15.05 15.43 -3.54
N ALA A 55 -15.26 16.09 -2.40
CA ALA A 55 -14.22 16.19 -1.38
C ALA A 55 -13.83 14.79 -0.90
N MET A 56 -14.83 13.95 -0.64
CA MET A 56 -14.61 12.58 -0.18
C MET A 56 -14.02 11.69 -1.27
N SER A 57 -14.37 11.89 -2.54
CA SER A 57 -13.75 11.15 -3.64
C SER A 57 -12.26 11.47 -3.81
N VAL A 58 -11.85 12.72 -3.58
CA VAL A 58 -10.42 13.10 -3.50
C VAL A 58 -9.75 12.44 -2.30
N SER A 59 -10.42 12.42 -1.14
CA SER A 59 -9.90 11.71 0.04
C SER A 59 -9.66 10.23 -0.24
N VAL A 60 -10.62 9.51 -0.83
CA VAL A 60 -10.44 8.10 -1.24
C VAL A 60 -9.29 7.94 -2.22
N PHE A 61 -9.18 8.81 -3.21
CA PHE A 61 -8.08 8.78 -4.18
C PHE A 61 -6.73 8.88 -3.47
N LEU A 62 -6.58 9.82 -2.54
CA LEU A 62 -5.33 10.05 -1.80
C LEU A 62 -5.01 8.92 -0.82
N LEU A 63 -6.01 8.40 -0.09
CA LEU A 63 -5.84 7.27 0.81
C LEU A 63 -5.40 6.02 0.03
N ALA A 64 -6.07 5.74 -1.09
CA ALA A 64 -5.73 4.61 -1.96
C ALA A 64 -4.34 4.75 -2.61
N LEU A 65 -3.96 5.97 -2.99
CA LEU A 65 -2.61 6.27 -3.48
C LEU A 65 -1.55 6.05 -2.39
N GLY A 66 -1.82 6.48 -1.15
CA GLY A 66 -0.93 6.27 -0.01
C GLY A 66 -0.68 4.80 0.27
N ILE A 67 -1.75 3.98 0.28
CA ILE A 67 -1.66 2.52 0.42
C ILE A 67 -0.86 1.93 -0.75
N LEU A 68 -1.20 2.29 -2.00
CA LEU A 68 -0.51 1.77 -3.19
C LEU A 68 1.00 2.02 -3.16
N LEU A 69 1.43 3.23 -2.76
CA LEU A 69 2.84 3.61 -2.73
C LEU A 69 3.60 3.01 -1.54
N GLY A 70 2.94 2.82 -0.40
CA GLY A 70 3.54 2.25 0.81
C GLY A 70 3.56 0.72 0.78
N SER A 71 2.40 0.10 0.60
CA SER A 71 2.18 -1.34 0.77
C SER A 71 1.84 -2.08 -0.51
N GLY A 72 1.71 -1.42 -1.66
CA GLY A 72 1.32 -2.07 -2.92
C GLY A 72 2.27 -3.18 -3.40
N TRP A 73 3.47 -3.29 -2.82
CA TRP A 73 4.41 -4.37 -3.08
C TRP A 73 4.28 -5.56 -2.13
N LEU A 74 3.74 -5.35 -0.91
CA LEU A 74 3.36 -6.45 -0.04
C LEU A 74 2.09 -7.03 -0.64
N GLY A 75 2.21 -8.26 -1.12
CA GLY A 75 1.12 -8.92 -1.81
C GLY A 75 1.54 -10.35 -2.01
N THR A 76 1.78 -11.03 -0.89
CA THR A 76 2.45 -12.32 -0.89
C THR A 76 1.51 -13.48 -1.23
N THR A 77 0.21 -13.22 -1.36
CA THR A 77 -0.80 -14.24 -1.71
C THR A 77 -1.86 -13.78 -2.71
N CYS A 78 -2.25 -12.50 -2.77
CA CYS A 78 -3.40 -12.09 -3.60
C CYS A 78 -3.25 -10.80 -4.41
N LEU A 79 -2.10 -10.10 -4.37
CA LEU A 79 -1.98 -8.80 -5.03
C LEU A 79 -2.98 -7.77 -4.42
N ASP A 80 -3.48 -8.04 -3.20
CA ASP A 80 -4.67 -7.41 -2.60
C ASP A 80 -4.45 -5.92 -2.32
N GLU A 81 -3.30 -5.56 -1.76
CA GLU A 81 -2.94 -4.18 -1.43
C GLU A 81 -2.82 -3.29 -2.68
N TRP A 82 -2.28 -3.85 -3.77
CA TRP A 82 -2.25 -3.16 -5.07
C TRP A 82 -3.64 -3.09 -5.71
N GLN A 83 -4.44 -4.16 -5.61
CA GLN A 83 -5.81 -4.18 -6.12
C GLN A 83 -6.68 -3.14 -5.43
N ILE A 84 -6.65 -3.09 -4.11
CA ILE A 84 -7.33 -2.07 -3.29
C ILE A 84 -6.84 -0.67 -3.68
N GLY A 85 -5.53 -0.48 -3.84
CA GLY A 85 -4.95 0.80 -4.25
C GLY A 85 -5.47 1.29 -5.61
N ILE A 86 -5.39 0.46 -6.65
CA ILE A 86 -5.85 0.85 -8.00
C ILE A 86 -7.38 0.96 -8.08
N LEU A 87 -8.11 0.08 -7.39
CA LEU A 87 -9.57 0.16 -7.32
C LEU A 87 -9.99 1.46 -6.62
N GLY A 88 -9.38 1.83 -5.50
CA GLY A 88 -9.65 3.06 -4.79
C GLY A 88 -9.32 4.32 -5.60
N ILE A 89 -8.19 4.34 -6.30
CA ILE A 89 -7.80 5.43 -7.22
C ILE A 89 -8.83 5.58 -8.36
N SER A 90 -9.20 4.47 -9.00
CA SER A 90 -10.18 4.49 -10.10
C SER A 90 -11.58 4.87 -9.63
N ALA A 91 -12.03 4.36 -8.48
CA ALA A 91 -13.30 4.70 -7.86
C ALA A 91 -13.34 6.18 -7.44
N GLY A 92 -12.28 6.68 -6.81
CA GLY A 92 -12.15 8.08 -6.41
C GLY A 92 -12.21 9.03 -7.61
N LEU A 93 -11.51 8.73 -8.71
CA LEU A 93 -11.60 9.52 -9.94
C LEU A 93 -13.01 9.45 -10.56
N THR A 94 -13.61 8.27 -10.60
CA THR A 94 -14.95 8.07 -11.17
C THR A 94 -16.01 8.83 -10.37
N LEU A 95 -15.98 8.75 -9.04
CA LEU A 95 -16.87 9.50 -8.15
C LEU A 95 -16.65 11.01 -8.25
N PHE A 96 -15.40 11.46 -8.39
CA PHE A 96 -15.11 12.89 -8.58
C PHE A 96 -15.76 13.45 -9.84
N LEU A 97 -15.66 12.69 -10.95
CA LEU A 97 -16.20 13.07 -12.25
C LEU A 97 -17.72 12.94 -12.31
N ALA A 98 -18.28 11.86 -11.74
CA ALA A 98 -19.72 11.58 -11.75
C ALA A 98 -20.50 12.42 -10.73
N GLY A 99 -19.88 12.77 -9.60
CA GLY A 99 -20.53 13.39 -8.46
C GLY A 99 -21.42 12.41 -7.67
N GLY A 100 -22.13 12.96 -6.68
CA GLY A 100 -23.20 12.30 -5.95
C GLY A 100 -24.50 12.20 -6.75
N GLY A 101 -25.17 11.05 -6.67
CA GLY A 101 -26.44 10.79 -7.38
C GLY A 101 -27.66 11.43 -6.71
N ARG A 102 -28.86 11.11 -7.22
CA ARG A 102 -30.16 11.63 -6.74
C ARG A 102 -30.44 11.36 -5.25
N TYR A 103 -29.89 10.28 -4.70
CA TYR A 103 -30.08 9.88 -3.31
C TYR A 103 -28.95 10.34 -2.37
N SER A 104 -28.05 11.21 -2.85
CA SER A 104 -27.02 11.81 -2.00
C SER A 104 -27.61 12.94 -1.14
N LEU A 105 -27.13 13.07 0.10
CA LEU A 105 -27.50 14.21 0.95
C LEU A 105 -27.10 15.55 0.31
N ASP A 106 -26.01 15.57 -0.45
CA ASP A 106 -25.62 16.71 -1.29
C ASP A 106 -26.75 17.17 -2.22
N HIS A 107 -27.45 16.23 -2.88
CA HIS A 107 -28.56 16.53 -3.77
C HIS A 107 -29.80 17.02 -3.01
N VAL A 108 -30.11 16.42 -1.86
CA VAL A 108 -31.24 16.84 -1.00
C VAL A 108 -31.05 18.28 -0.52
N VAL A 109 -29.83 18.65 -0.11
CA VAL A 109 -29.50 20.02 0.35
C VAL A 109 -29.69 21.04 -0.78
N VAL A 110 -29.34 20.67 -2.02
CA VAL A 110 -29.56 21.52 -3.20
C VAL A 110 -31.05 21.65 -3.53
N GLU A 111 -31.79 20.54 -3.47
CA GLU A 111 -33.22 20.51 -3.79
C GLU A 111 -34.07 21.29 -2.78
N HIS A 112 -33.73 21.22 -1.49
CA HIS A 112 -34.43 21.96 -0.43
C HIS A 112 -34.04 23.44 -0.36
N ASN A 113 -33.22 23.92 -1.32
CA ASN A 113 -32.77 25.30 -1.45
C ASN A 113 -32.23 25.87 -0.13
N CYS A 114 -31.51 25.05 0.64
CA CYS A 114 -30.84 25.52 1.84
C CYS A 114 -29.81 26.58 1.42
N GLY A 115 -29.72 27.72 2.11
CA GLY A 115 -28.81 28.82 1.74
C GLY A 115 -27.32 28.44 1.59
N VAL A 116 -26.93 27.26 2.11
CA VAL A 116 -25.60 26.65 1.91
C VAL A 116 -25.39 26.13 0.48
N ALA A 117 -26.45 25.70 -0.21
CA ALA A 117 -26.41 25.15 -1.56
C ALA A 117 -26.02 26.18 -2.64
N GLU A 118 -26.24 27.47 -2.37
CA GLU A 118 -25.85 28.56 -3.28
C GLU A 118 -24.36 28.91 -3.18
N SER A 119 -23.68 28.48 -2.10
CA SER A 119 -22.28 28.81 -1.90
C SER A 119 -21.37 28.13 -2.94
N CYS A 120 -20.42 28.90 -3.47
CA CYS A 120 -19.47 28.41 -4.49
C CYS A 120 -18.62 27.23 -3.97
N TRP A 121 -18.24 27.27 -2.69
CA TRP A 121 -17.48 26.21 -2.04
C TRP A 121 -18.26 24.90 -1.94
N PHE A 122 -19.53 24.95 -1.56
CA PHE A 122 -20.38 23.75 -1.49
C PHE A 122 -20.59 23.15 -2.87
N ARG A 123 -20.86 23.97 -3.90
CA ARG A 123 -20.99 23.48 -5.29
C ARG A 123 -19.74 22.76 -5.80
N TRP A 124 -18.56 23.21 -5.40
CA TRP A 124 -17.30 22.58 -5.81
C TRP A 124 -16.98 21.29 -5.03
N LEU A 125 -17.23 21.27 -3.72
CA LEU A 125 -16.95 20.10 -2.86
C LEU A 125 -18.04 19.01 -2.89
N ALA A 126 -19.28 19.40 -3.16
CA ALA A 126 -20.42 18.51 -3.28
C ALA A 126 -20.63 18.12 -4.75
N SER A 127 -21.81 17.59 -5.07
CA SER A 127 -22.20 17.14 -6.41
C SER A 127 -22.66 18.25 -7.38
N GLY A 128 -22.11 19.48 -7.28
CA GLY A 128 -22.51 20.56 -8.20
C GLY A 128 -22.17 20.25 -9.66
N PRO A 129 -22.82 20.84 -10.68
CA PRO A 129 -22.48 20.58 -12.08
C PRO A 129 -21.03 20.98 -12.36
N VAL A 130 -20.22 20.05 -12.88
CA VAL A 130 -18.87 20.33 -13.36
C VAL A 130 -18.81 20.03 -14.85
N ASP A 131 -18.45 21.06 -15.61
CA ASP A 131 -18.19 20.93 -17.05
C ASP A 131 -16.76 20.39 -17.25
N VAL A 132 -16.62 19.07 -17.28
CA VAL A 132 -15.35 18.41 -17.59
C VAL A 132 -15.30 18.10 -19.08
N ARG A 133 -14.24 18.57 -19.76
CA ARG A 133 -14.04 18.27 -21.18
C ARG A 133 -13.73 16.79 -21.36
N ARG A 134 -14.26 16.16 -22.42
CA ARG A 134 -13.97 14.75 -22.77
C ARG A 134 -12.48 14.40 -22.78
N ARG A 135 -11.62 15.34 -23.22
CA ARG A 135 -10.15 15.16 -23.22
C ARG A 135 -9.57 15.00 -21.81
N GLN A 136 -10.11 15.71 -20.81
CA GLN A 136 -9.66 15.61 -19.42
C GLN A 136 -10.08 14.27 -18.80
N VAL A 137 -11.30 13.80 -19.10
CA VAL A 137 -11.77 12.47 -18.68
C VAL A 137 -10.89 11.36 -19.26
N LEU A 138 -10.61 11.42 -20.58
CA LEU A 138 -9.71 10.47 -21.25
C LEU A 138 -8.29 10.54 -20.68
N GLY A 139 -7.79 11.76 -20.42
CA GLY A 139 -6.49 11.96 -19.79
C GLY A 139 -6.40 11.35 -18.39
N GLY A 140 -7.43 11.55 -17.56
CA GLY A 140 -7.51 10.96 -16.23
C GLY A 140 -7.57 9.43 -16.26
N ALA A 141 -8.40 8.87 -17.14
CA ALA A 141 -8.49 7.42 -17.32
C ALA A 141 -7.16 6.82 -17.81
N ALA A 142 -6.51 7.46 -18.78
CA ALA A 142 -5.19 7.05 -19.26
C ALA A 142 -4.13 7.14 -18.16
N ALA A 143 -4.16 8.19 -17.32
CA ALA A 143 -3.25 8.33 -16.20
C ALA A 143 -3.43 7.20 -15.18
N VAL A 144 -4.67 6.86 -14.79
CA VAL A 144 -4.93 5.74 -13.88
C VAL A 144 -4.47 4.41 -14.48
N LEU A 145 -4.70 4.20 -15.79
CA LEU A 145 -4.20 3.02 -16.49
C LEU A 145 -2.67 2.93 -16.46
N ILE A 146 -1.98 4.03 -16.76
CA ILE A 146 -0.51 4.08 -16.70
C ILE A 146 -0.02 3.79 -15.28
N ILE A 147 -0.63 4.41 -14.26
CA ILE A 147 -0.29 4.14 -12.85
C ILE A 147 -0.45 2.65 -12.54
N ALA A 148 -1.56 2.04 -12.95
CA ALA A 148 -1.80 0.61 -12.74
C ALA A 148 -0.72 -0.25 -13.41
N LEU A 149 -0.44 -0.04 -14.70
CA LEU A 149 0.56 -0.84 -15.43
C LEU A 149 1.97 -0.65 -14.88
N CYS A 150 2.38 0.59 -14.60
CA CYS A 150 3.71 0.89 -14.07
C CYS A 150 3.92 0.34 -12.67
N THR A 151 2.96 0.52 -11.76
CA THR A 151 3.05 0.00 -10.39
C THR A 151 3.01 -1.51 -10.36
N ASN A 152 2.17 -2.15 -11.19
CA ASN A 152 2.14 -3.61 -11.32
C ASN A 152 3.49 -4.16 -11.80
N GLN A 153 4.06 -3.54 -12.84
CA GLN A 153 5.37 -3.93 -13.35
C GLN A 153 6.48 -3.70 -12.32
N TYR A 154 6.45 -2.60 -11.57
CA TYR A 154 7.46 -2.30 -10.56
C TYR A 154 7.38 -3.28 -9.37
N PHE A 155 6.19 -3.56 -8.86
CA PHE A 155 6.01 -4.40 -7.67
C PHE A 155 6.11 -5.90 -7.99
N HIS A 156 5.47 -6.36 -9.05
CA HIS A 156 5.30 -7.77 -9.37
C HIS A 156 6.07 -8.25 -10.60
N GLY A 157 6.46 -7.33 -11.50
CA GLY A 157 7.31 -7.66 -12.66
C GLY A 157 6.68 -8.62 -13.68
N GLY A 158 5.35 -8.70 -13.73
CA GLY A 158 4.61 -9.70 -14.52
C GLY A 158 4.01 -9.21 -15.83
N LEU A 159 4.14 -7.92 -16.17
CA LEU A 159 3.46 -7.34 -17.33
C LEU A 159 4.36 -7.29 -18.58
N TYR A 160 5.65 -6.99 -18.40
CA TYR A 160 6.66 -6.95 -19.46
C TYR A 160 7.94 -7.64 -19.01
N GLY A 161 8.31 -8.74 -19.69
CA GLY A 161 9.51 -9.53 -19.38
C GLY A 161 9.23 -10.88 -18.72
N PRO A 162 10.28 -11.67 -18.39
CA PRO A 162 10.12 -12.99 -17.79
C PRO A 162 9.58 -12.87 -16.35
N LEU A 163 8.59 -13.70 -16.02
CA LEU A 163 7.96 -13.79 -14.70
C LEU A 163 9.02 -13.95 -13.59
N ARG A 164 9.25 -12.90 -12.80
CA ARG A 164 10.11 -12.93 -11.62
C ARG A 164 9.34 -13.42 -10.42
N ASN A 165 9.41 -14.73 -10.16
CA ASN A 165 8.87 -15.29 -8.94
C ASN A 165 9.84 -15.06 -7.77
N LYS A 166 9.60 -14.00 -6.98
CA LYS A 166 10.35 -13.69 -5.75
C LYS A 166 10.26 -14.79 -4.67
N SER A 167 9.37 -15.77 -4.84
CA SER A 167 9.22 -16.90 -3.92
C SER A 167 10.16 -18.07 -4.19
N VAL A 168 10.68 -18.20 -5.42
CA VAL A 168 11.45 -19.39 -5.87
C VAL A 168 12.91 -19.35 -5.41
N ALA A 169 13.51 -18.17 -5.28
CA ALA A 169 14.87 -17.99 -4.76
C ALA A 169 14.86 -16.91 -3.66
N PRO A 170 14.53 -17.26 -2.40
CA PRO A 170 14.63 -16.31 -1.29
C PRO A 170 16.06 -15.79 -1.15
N ILE A 171 16.22 -14.47 -1.12
CA ILE A 171 17.45 -13.87 -0.63
C ILE A 171 17.38 -13.93 0.90
N ILE A 172 18.40 -14.54 1.50
CA ILE A 172 18.49 -14.81 2.93
C ILE A 172 19.65 -14.00 3.49
N GLU A 173 19.38 -13.17 4.49
CA GLU A 173 20.38 -12.46 5.28
C GLU A 173 20.54 -13.11 6.64
N VAL A 174 21.79 -13.25 7.08
CA VAL A 174 22.16 -13.78 8.39
C VAL A 174 22.73 -12.64 9.23
N SER A 175 22.17 -12.43 10.41
CA SER A 175 22.62 -11.39 11.34
C SER A 175 22.81 -11.93 12.76
N ASN A 176 23.55 -11.21 13.59
CA ASN A 176 23.81 -11.55 14.99
C ASN A 176 24.39 -12.96 15.22
N ALA A 177 25.32 -13.39 14.37
CA ALA A 177 26.05 -14.62 14.60
C ALA A 177 26.93 -14.49 15.86
N ARG A 178 26.62 -15.26 16.90
CA ARG A 178 27.37 -15.33 18.16
C ARG A 178 27.64 -16.79 18.52
N ILE A 179 28.85 -17.05 18.98
CA ILE A 179 29.26 -18.34 19.52
C ILE A 179 29.36 -18.19 21.03
N SER A 180 28.60 -18.99 21.79
CA SER A 180 28.65 -19.03 23.25
C SER A 180 28.51 -20.47 23.71
N ASP A 181 29.47 -20.96 24.51
CA ASP A 181 29.47 -22.28 25.13
C ASP A 181 29.10 -23.43 24.19
N ARG A 182 29.80 -23.50 23.04
CA ARG A 182 29.60 -24.48 21.95
C ARG A 182 28.25 -24.39 21.22
N ASN A 183 27.44 -23.36 21.49
CA ASN A 183 26.23 -23.06 20.73
C ASN A 183 26.51 -21.92 19.74
N LEU A 184 26.21 -22.18 18.47
CA LEU A 184 26.18 -21.16 17.43
C LEU A 184 24.76 -20.62 17.33
N ARG A 185 24.55 -19.35 17.69
CA ARG A 185 23.27 -18.66 17.54
C ARG A 185 23.39 -17.60 16.46
N PHE A 186 22.48 -17.62 15.51
CA PHE A 186 22.40 -16.62 14.45
C PHE A 186 20.92 -16.42 14.12
N THR A 187 20.61 -15.26 13.57
CA THR A 187 19.25 -14.93 13.16
C THR A 187 19.21 -14.88 11.65
N VAL A 188 18.23 -15.57 11.07
CA VAL A 188 18.05 -15.68 9.62
C VAL A 188 16.81 -14.90 9.26
N TYR A 189 16.94 -13.96 8.32
CA TYR A 189 15.84 -13.17 7.81
C TYR A 189 15.79 -13.29 6.30
N ARG A 190 14.58 -13.39 5.76
CA ARG A 190 14.34 -13.32 4.33
C ARG A 190 14.16 -11.85 3.95
N THR A 191 14.92 -11.35 2.99
CA THR A 191 14.85 -9.92 2.60
C THR A 191 13.74 -9.65 1.60
N GLU A 192 13.32 -10.67 0.83
CA GLU A 192 12.27 -10.55 -0.17
C GLU A 192 11.38 -11.78 -0.23
N GLY A 193 10.08 -11.58 -0.41
CA GLY A 193 9.12 -12.65 -0.67
C GLY A 193 8.28 -13.02 0.54
N VAL A 194 7.43 -14.01 0.31
CA VAL A 194 6.30 -14.37 1.15
C VAL A 194 6.70 -15.12 2.43
N ASP A 195 6.13 -14.72 3.57
CA ASP A 195 6.35 -15.36 4.89
C ASP A 195 5.29 -16.43 5.24
N VAL A 196 4.46 -16.89 4.29
CA VAL A 196 3.48 -17.98 4.52
C VAL A 196 3.99 -19.39 4.25
N TYR A 197 5.23 -19.53 3.75
CA TYR A 197 5.88 -20.84 3.71
C TYR A 197 6.76 -20.99 4.94
N GLY A 198 6.47 -21.99 5.77
CA GLY A 198 7.32 -22.34 6.91
C GLY A 198 8.79 -22.44 6.49
N SER A 199 9.72 -22.07 7.38
CA SER A 199 11.14 -22.09 7.07
C SER A 199 11.59 -23.51 6.72
N PHE A 200 11.74 -23.82 5.43
CA PHE A 200 12.35 -25.06 4.97
C PHE A 200 13.87 -24.91 5.04
N LEU A 201 14.41 -24.83 6.25
CA LEU A 201 15.85 -24.93 6.47
C LEU A 201 16.24 -26.36 6.09
N VAL A 202 16.96 -26.57 5.00
CA VAL A 202 17.39 -27.92 4.55
C VAL A 202 18.78 -28.28 5.08
N GLY A 203 19.57 -27.28 5.47
CA GLY A 203 20.86 -27.46 6.10
C GLY A 203 21.58 -26.13 6.37
N VAL A 204 22.52 -26.16 7.30
CA VAL A 204 23.39 -25.04 7.67
C VAL A 204 24.83 -25.51 7.52
N THR A 205 25.61 -24.82 6.69
CA THR A 205 27.03 -25.10 6.50
C THR A 205 27.85 -23.95 7.06
N VAL A 206 28.77 -24.27 7.98
CA VAL A 206 29.75 -23.32 8.51
C VAL A 206 31.04 -23.48 7.71
N THR A 207 31.49 -22.43 7.04
CA THR A 207 32.74 -22.42 6.26
C THR A 207 33.81 -21.55 6.93
N GLU A 208 35.06 -21.96 6.77
CA GLU A 208 36.23 -21.17 7.22
C GLU A 208 36.53 -20.05 6.21
N SER A 209 36.77 -18.83 6.70
CA SER A 209 36.93 -17.63 5.86
C SER A 209 38.16 -17.65 4.95
N GLU A 210 39.24 -18.32 5.35
CA GLU A 210 40.50 -18.33 4.59
C GLU A 210 40.55 -19.42 3.51
N THR A 211 39.93 -20.59 3.78
CA THR A 211 40.04 -21.77 2.90
C THR A 211 38.74 -22.09 2.17
N GLY A 212 37.61 -21.48 2.57
CA GLY A 212 36.27 -21.79 2.06
C GLY A 212 35.81 -23.21 2.39
N ARG A 213 36.56 -23.98 3.19
CA ARG A 213 36.21 -25.36 3.53
C ARG A 213 35.07 -25.39 4.55
N ALA A 214 34.14 -26.31 4.33
CA ALA A 214 33.07 -26.59 5.27
C ALA A 214 33.64 -27.25 6.54
N VAL A 215 33.52 -26.57 7.67
CA VAL A 215 33.96 -27.03 8.99
C VAL A 215 32.86 -27.85 9.67
N VAL A 216 31.59 -27.46 9.49
CA VAL A 216 30.44 -28.15 10.07
C VAL A 216 29.25 -28.09 9.10
N VAL A 217 28.56 -29.23 8.92
CA VAL A 217 27.31 -29.33 8.15
C VAL A 217 26.22 -29.85 9.09
N LEU A 218 25.25 -29.00 9.41
CA LEU A 218 24.10 -29.34 10.24
C LEU A 218 22.89 -29.55 9.33
N ARG A 219 22.25 -30.73 9.43
CA ARG A 219 20.96 -30.99 8.78
C ARG A 219 19.89 -31.05 9.86
N PRO A 220 18.75 -30.35 9.71
CA PRO A 220 17.65 -30.52 10.64
C PRO A 220 17.15 -31.96 10.57
N SER A 221 16.96 -32.59 11.73
CA SER A 221 16.29 -33.88 11.83
C SER A 221 14.83 -33.67 11.42
N SER A 222 14.40 -34.37 10.39
CA SER A 222 12.99 -34.46 9.95
C SER A 222 12.04 -34.82 11.07
#